data_AF-A0AAD7DGD5-F1
#
_entry.id   AF-A0AAD7DGD5-F1
#
_cell.length_a   1.000
_cell.length_b   1.000
_cell.length_c   1.000
_cell.angle_alpha   90.00
_cell.angle_beta   90.00
_cell.angle_gamma   90.00
#
_symmetry.space_group_name_H-M   'P 1'
#
loop_
_entity.id
_entity.type
_entity.pdbx_description
1 polymer ?
#
loop_
_entity_poly.entity_id
_entity_poly.type
_entity_poly.pdbx_seq_one_letter_code
_entity_poly.pdbx_strand_id
1 'polypeptide(L)'
;MCVLRCIAVLLPTQRRREQSFSSFNERSAALSTMGPGSDALREIQALRKQIREENKKGDKDIQKFKQMARDEVKLQIAANLRNDILDQIRREIEAQVKQQVDIQIQEQIPISLRQQSMSNKTQLQTAKTSLINSAARKKNSSLRIQNLDESLAFVLKADGTKGQLFPCDLRSLLSYDAAHVCELVKDYELPLDDNRDVNLNRFLGHIGGSCPS
;
A
#
# COMPACT_ATOMS: atom_id res chain seq x y z
N MET A 1 -19.67 -1.76 33.31
CA MET A 1 -19.39 -1.51 34.76
C MET A 1 -20.16 -0.33 35.35
N CYS A 2 -20.28 0.84 34.68
CA CYS A 2 -21.03 2.02 35.18
C CYS A 2 -22.49 1.74 35.58
N VAL A 3 -23.26 1.07 34.72
CA VAL A 3 -24.70 0.85 34.94
C VAL A 3 -24.96 0.01 36.19
N LEU A 4 -24.13 -1.00 36.46
CA LEU A 4 -24.26 -1.90 37.61
C LEU A 4 -23.99 -1.21 38.96
N ARG A 5 -23.01 -0.30 39.03
CA ARG A 5 -22.77 0.50 40.24
C ARG A 5 -23.85 1.56 40.48
N CYS A 6 -24.37 2.18 39.41
CA CYS A 6 -25.50 3.11 39.51
C CYS A 6 -26.77 2.42 40.01
N ILE A 7 -27.08 1.23 39.47
CA ILE A 7 -28.22 0.41 39.88
C ILE A 7 -28.12 0.00 41.36
N ALA A 8 -26.91 -0.33 41.84
CA ALA A 8 -26.67 -0.76 43.22
C ALA A 8 -26.96 0.33 44.28
N VAL A 9 -26.88 1.63 43.94
CA VAL A 9 -27.16 2.74 44.86
C VAL A 9 -28.60 3.27 44.71
N LEU A 10 -29.17 3.18 43.50
CA LEU A 10 -30.54 3.61 43.23
C LEU A 10 -31.59 2.63 43.76
N LEU A 11 -31.36 1.32 43.68
CA LEU A 11 -32.33 0.31 44.15
C LEU A 11 -32.63 0.41 45.67
N PRO A 12 -31.64 0.55 46.57
CA PRO A 12 -31.90 0.70 48.00
C PRO A 12 -32.62 2.01 48.34
N THR A 13 -32.29 3.09 47.64
CA THR A 13 -32.92 4.41 47.86
C THR A 13 -34.34 4.49 47.31
N GLN A 14 -34.66 3.71 46.27
CA GLN A 14 -36.04 3.56 45.78
C GLN A 14 -36.88 2.70 46.74
N ARG A 15 -36.37 1.54 47.16
CA ARG A 15 -37.03 0.68 48.17
C ARG A 15 -37.30 1.42 49.47
N ARG A 16 -36.34 2.21 49.96
CA ARG A 16 -36.52 3.01 51.18
C ARG A 16 -37.64 4.05 51.01
N ARG A 17 -37.76 4.68 49.83
CA ARG A 17 -38.84 5.62 49.55
C ARG A 17 -40.20 4.94 49.48
N GLU A 18 -40.29 3.76 48.89
CA GLU A 18 -41.53 2.96 48.85
C GLU A 18 -41.98 2.57 50.27
N GLN A 19 -41.06 2.14 51.14
CA GLN A 19 -41.34 1.84 52.55
C GLN A 19 -41.78 3.07 53.36
N SER A 20 -41.19 4.23 53.08
CA SER A 20 -41.62 5.49 53.69
C SER A 20 -43.01 5.94 53.20
N PHE A 21 -43.35 5.67 51.93
CA PHE A 21 -44.67 5.97 51.37
C PHE A 21 -45.76 5.05 51.91
N SER A 22 -45.48 3.74 52.06
CA SER A 22 -46.45 2.80 52.62
C SER A 22 -46.78 3.12 54.08
N SER A 23 -45.76 3.41 54.90
CA SER A 23 -45.95 3.82 56.29
C SER A 23 -46.63 5.18 56.45
N PHE A 24 -46.42 6.10 55.49
CA PHE A 24 -47.16 7.37 55.42
C PHE A 24 -48.63 7.14 55.11
N ASN A 25 -48.93 6.27 54.14
CA ASN A 25 -50.29 6.00 53.70
C ASN A 25 -51.12 5.35 54.82
N GLU A 26 -50.51 4.43 55.58
CA GLU A 26 -51.14 3.84 56.78
C GLU A 26 -51.44 4.90 57.86
N ARG A 27 -50.50 5.81 58.14
CA ARG A 27 -50.70 6.88 59.13
C ARG A 27 -51.72 7.91 58.68
N SER A 28 -51.75 8.22 57.39
CA SER A 28 -52.74 9.13 56.79
C SER A 28 -54.15 8.54 56.81
N ALA A 29 -54.27 7.22 56.64
CA ALA A 29 -55.55 6.52 56.77
C ALA A 29 -56.05 6.54 58.23
N ALA A 30 -55.17 6.29 59.20
CA ALA A 30 -55.50 6.34 60.63
C ALA A 30 -55.96 7.74 61.10
N LEU A 31 -55.33 8.79 60.58
CA LEU A 31 -55.69 10.18 60.83
C LEU A 31 -57.05 10.58 60.24
N SER A 32 -57.47 9.97 59.13
CA SER A 32 -58.77 10.25 58.50
C SER A 32 -59.94 9.66 59.29
N THR A 33 -59.68 8.64 60.11
CA THR A 33 -60.67 8.03 61.02
C THR A 33 -60.80 8.74 62.37
N MET A 34 -59.80 9.52 62.78
CA MET A 34 -59.91 10.39 63.96
C MET A 34 -60.58 11.71 63.53
N GLY A 35 -61.78 12.00 64.04
CA GLY A 35 -62.48 13.27 63.78
C GLY A 35 -61.66 14.50 64.21
N PRO A 36 -62.13 15.74 63.91
CA PRO A 36 -61.37 16.99 64.12
C PRO A 36 -61.16 17.31 65.61
N GLY A 37 -60.25 16.56 66.25
CA GLY A 37 -59.72 16.81 67.59
C GLY A 37 -58.33 17.44 67.52
N SER A 38 -57.92 18.12 68.59
CA SER A 38 -56.62 18.83 68.65
C SER A 38 -55.39 17.93 68.44
N ASP A 39 -55.51 16.62 68.67
CA ASP A 39 -54.44 15.65 68.46
C ASP A 39 -54.10 15.42 66.97
N ALA A 40 -55.10 15.46 66.07
CA ALA A 40 -54.87 15.31 64.64
C ALA A 40 -54.00 16.45 64.07
N LEU A 41 -54.14 17.67 64.60
CA LEU A 41 -53.32 18.82 64.19
C LEU A 41 -51.85 18.68 64.59
N ARG A 42 -51.57 18.06 65.76
CA ARG A 42 -50.20 17.80 66.22
C ARG A 42 -49.50 16.76 65.35
N GLU A 43 -50.20 15.68 65.01
CA GLU A 43 -49.66 14.64 64.13
C GLU A 43 -49.40 15.15 62.71
N ILE A 44 -50.29 15.97 62.15
CA ILE A 44 -50.09 16.63 60.85
C ILE A 44 -48.83 17.51 60.86
N GLN A 45 -48.58 18.25 61.95
CA GLN A 45 -47.36 19.06 62.08
C GLN A 45 -46.09 18.20 62.18
N ALA A 46 -46.13 17.10 62.94
CA ALA A 46 -45.01 16.15 63.05
C ALA A 46 -44.70 15.51 61.68
N LEU A 47 -45.72 15.10 60.94
CA LEU A 47 -45.61 14.55 59.59
C LEU A 47 -45.00 15.56 58.61
N ARG A 48 -45.46 16.82 58.62
CA ARG A 48 -44.88 17.88 57.79
C ARG A 48 -43.40 18.11 58.09
N LYS A 49 -43.00 18.04 59.37
CA LYS A 49 -41.59 18.15 59.77
C LYS A 49 -40.77 16.98 59.24
N GLN A 50 -41.28 15.75 59.38
CA GLN A 50 -40.63 14.54 58.86
C GLN A 50 -40.47 14.57 57.33
N ILE A 51 -41.49 15.02 56.59
CA ILE A 51 -41.42 15.19 55.12
C ILE A 51 -40.32 16.19 54.74
N ARG A 52 -40.21 17.32 55.46
CA ARG A 52 -39.18 18.32 55.19
C ARG A 52 -37.77 17.78 55.45
N GLU A 53 -37.60 16.99 56.50
CA GLU A 53 -36.32 16.36 56.84
C GLU A 53 -35.90 15.31 55.81
N GLU A 54 -36.83 14.44 55.38
CA GLU A 54 -36.58 13.45 54.32
C GLU A 54 -36.34 14.12 52.96
N ASN A 55 -37.10 15.15 52.60
CA ASN A 55 -36.85 15.90 51.36
C ASN A 55 -35.47 16.57 51.39
N LYS A 56 -35.09 17.21 52.51
CA LYS A 56 -33.76 17.82 52.67
C LYS A 56 -32.63 16.80 52.58
N LYS A 57 -32.87 15.56 53.02
CA LYS A 57 -31.91 14.45 52.89
C LYS A 57 -31.84 13.96 51.43
N GLY A 58 -32.99 13.79 50.78
CA GLY A 58 -33.09 13.46 49.37
C GLY A 58 -32.35 14.46 48.48
N ASP A 59 -32.51 15.76 48.73
CA ASP A 59 -31.81 16.82 47.98
C ASP A 59 -30.28 16.74 48.15
N LYS A 60 -29.80 16.44 49.36
CA LYS A 60 -28.37 16.24 49.63
C LYS A 60 -27.83 15.02 48.89
N ASP A 61 -28.58 13.93 48.89
CA ASP A 61 -28.18 12.70 48.21
C ASP A 61 -28.18 12.88 46.69
N ILE A 62 -29.16 13.60 46.14
CA ILE A 62 -29.20 13.99 44.73
C ILE A 62 -28.02 14.87 44.36
N GLN A 63 -27.65 15.84 45.20
CA GLN A 63 -26.48 16.69 44.95
C GLN A 63 -25.17 15.89 44.96
N LYS A 64 -24.99 15.00 45.95
CA LYS A 64 -23.83 14.10 46.00
C LYS A 64 -23.75 13.23 44.74
N PHE A 65 -24.87 12.67 44.32
CA PHE A 65 -24.94 11.88 43.11
C PHE A 65 -24.59 12.68 41.85
N LYS A 66 -25.12 13.90 41.72
CA LYS A 66 -24.77 14.80 40.61
C LYS A 66 -23.27 15.10 40.58
N GLN A 67 -22.63 15.26 41.73
CA GLN A 67 -21.21 15.53 41.83
C GLN A 67 -20.37 14.31 41.44
N MET A 68 -20.69 13.13 41.99
CA MET A 68 -20.03 11.88 41.62
C MET A 68 -20.16 11.56 40.12
N ALA A 69 -21.35 11.73 39.55
CA ALA A 69 -21.58 11.51 38.13
C ALA A 69 -20.75 12.48 37.26
N ARG A 70 -20.65 13.75 37.65
CA ARG A 70 -19.80 14.72 36.94
C ARG A 70 -18.32 14.35 36.99
N ASP A 71 -17.82 13.96 38.16
CA ASP A 71 -16.41 13.68 38.34
C ASP A 71 -16.00 12.39 37.61
N GLU A 72 -16.85 11.37 37.60
CA GLU A 72 -16.59 10.13 36.87
C GLU A 72 -16.67 10.32 35.35
N VAL A 73 -17.62 11.13 34.86
CA VAL A 73 -17.68 11.50 33.44
C VAL A 73 -16.42 12.27 33.02
N LYS A 74 -15.94 13.21 33.83
CA LYS A 74 -14.68 13.93 33.55
C LYS A 74 -13.47 12.99 33.47
N LEU A 75 -13.37 12.02 34.39
CA LEU A 75 -12.28 11.04 34.40
C LEU A 75 -12.32 10.14 33.14
N GLN A 76 -13.50 9.66 32.76
CA GLN A 76 -13.66 8.83 31.56
C GLN A 76 -13.37 9.62 30.28
N ILE A 77 -13.86 10.86 30.19
CA ILE A 77 -13.57 11.74 29.05
C ILE A 77 -12.07 12.01 28.95
N ALA A 78 -11.39 12.34 30.06
CA ALA A 78 -9.95 12.59 30.06
C ALA A 78 -9.12 11.37 29.66
N ALA A 79 -9.50 10.17 30.13
CA ALA A 79 -8.83 8.92 29.78
C ALA A 79 -9.04 8.53 28.31
N ASN A 80 -10.28 8.64 27.81
CA ASN A 80 -10.61 8.22 26.46
C ASN A 80 -10.10 9.21 25.40
N LEU A 81 -10.26 10.52 25.62
CA LEU A 81 -9.75 11.55 24.69
C LEU A 81 -8.25 11.44 24.48
N ARG A 82 -7.48 11.15 25.54
CA ARG A 82 -6.03 11.00 25.43
C ARG A 82 -5.66 9.86 24.48
N ASN A 83 -6.33 8.72 24.61
CA ASN A 83 -6.07 7.57 23.74
C ASN A 83 -6.53 7.84 22.31
N ASP A 84 -7.70 8.43 22.13
CA ASP A 84 -8.24 8.78 20.81
C ASP A 84 -7.33 9.77 20.07
N ILE A 85 -6.81 10.78 20.77
CA ILE A 85 -5.84 11.74 20.21
C ILE A 85 -4.54 11.03 19.81
N LEU A 86 -4.00 10.15 20.66
CA LEU A 86 -2.78 9.41 20.34
C LEU A 86 -2.97 8.50 19.11
N ASP A 87 -4.13 7.87 18.99
CA ASP A 87 -4.46 7.02 17.84
C ASP A 87 -4.71 7.83 16.56
N GLN A 88 -5.24 9.05 16.67
CA GLN A 88 -5.34 9.97 15.52
C GLN A 88 -3.96 10.43 15.07
N ILE A 89 -3.09 10.84 16.01
CA ILE A 89 -1.71 11.25 15.70
C ILE A 89 -0.96 10.12 15.00
N ARG A 90 -1.06 8.89 15.49
CA ARG A 90 -0.42 7.73 14.84
C ARG A 90 -0.88 7.54 13.41
N ARG A 91 -2.20 7.62 13.15
CA ARG A 91 -2.76 7.48 11.81
C ARG A 91 -2.31 8.59 10.87
N GLU A 92 -2.26 9.83 11.34
CA GLU A 92 -1.74 10.95 10.55
C GLU A 92 -0.26 10.79 10.22
N ILE A 93 0.56 10.38 11.21
CA ILE A 93 1.99 10.12 10.98
C ILE A 93 2.17 9.01 9.94
N GLU A 94 1.46 7.89 10.06
CA GLU A 94 1.54 6.80 9.07
C GLU A 94 1.18 7.28 7.65
N ALA A 95 0.12 8.08 7.53
CA ALA A 95 -0.31 8.64 6.24
C ALA A 95 0.74 9.58 5.65
N GLN A 96 1.29 10.49 6.47
CA GLN A 96 2.31 11.45 6.04
C GLN A 96 3.62 10.75 5.66
N VAL A 97 4.07 9.79 6.47
CA VAL A 97 5.28 9.01 6.18
C VAL A 97 5.10 8.25 4.88
N LYS A 98 3.96 7.59 4.68
CA LYS A 98 3.70 6.86 3.42
C LYS A 98 3.73 7.81 2.22
N GLN A 99 3.04 8.94 2.30
CA GLN A 99 3.03 9.92 1.22
C GLN A 99 4.43 10.45 0.90
N GLN A 100 5.22 10.76 1.94
CA GLN A 100 6.55 11.33 1.76
C GLN A 100 7.56 10.30 1.25
N VAL A 101 7.44 9.04 1.67
CA VAL A 101 8.19 7.92 1.11
C VAL A 101 7.83 7.71 -0.35
N ASP A 102 6.55 7.73 -0.71
CA ASP A 102 6.10 7.57 -2.11
C ASP A 102 6.66 8.69 -3.01
N ILE A 103 6.65 9.94 -2.54
CA ILE A 103 7.25 11.08 -3.25
C ILE A 103 8.77 10.89 -3.40
N GLN A 104 9.48 10.59 -2.31
CA GLN A 104 10.93 10.39 -2.35
C GLN A 104 11.34 9.21 -3.24
N ILE A 105 10.58 8.13 -3.24
CA ILE A 105 10.80 6.99 -4.13
C ILE A 105 10.64 7.43 -5.59
N GLN A 106 9.62 8.22 -5.92
CA GLN A 106 9.43 8.73 -7.28
C GLN A 106 10.55 9.70 -7.71
N GLU A 107 11.00 10.57 -6.81
CA GLU A 107 12.09 11.52 -7.09
C GLU A 107 13.46 10.83 -7.25
N GLN A 108 13.77 9.87 -6.37
CA GLN A 108 15.08 9.19 -6.38
C GLN A 108 15.16 8.04 -7.37
N ILE A 109 14.03 7.45 -7.76
CA ILE A 109 13.96 6.37 -8.75
C ILE A 109 13.20 6.88 -9.98
N PRO A 110 13.81 7.80 -10.78
CA PRO A 110 13.15 8.42 -11.93
C PRO A 110 12.83 7.39 -13.04
N ILE A 111 13.52 6.25 -13.04
CA ILE A 111 13.29 5.14 -13.95
C ILE A 111 12.82 3.96 -13.12
N SER A 112 11.56 3.54 -13.32
CA SER A 112 11.00 2.37 -12.63
C SER A 112 11.95 1.17 -12.74
N LEU A 113 12.07 0.38 -11.66
CA LEU A 113 12.89 -0.84 -11.66
C LEU A 113 12.54 -1.79 -12.82
N ARG A 114 11.27 -1.77 -13.26
CA ARG A 114 10.80 -2.51 -14.44
C ARG A 114 11.48 -2.03 -15.73
N GLN A 115 11.57 -0.72 -15.94
CA GLN A 115 12.24 -0.15 -17.11
C GLN A 115 13.76 -0.37 -17.06
N GLN A 116 14.38 -0.28 -15.88
CA GLN A 116 15.80 -0.65 -15.71
C GLN A 116 16.03 -2.14 -16.05
N SER A 117 15.16 -3.03 -15.57
CA SER A 117 15.23 -4.46 -15.89
C SER A 117 15.11 -4.73 -17.39
N MET A 118 14.18 -4.05 -18.08
CA MET A 118 14.05 -4.17 -19.53
C MET A 118 15.29 -3.67 -20.26
N SER A 119 15.80 -2.49 -19.90
CA SER A 119 17.03 -1.93 -20.48
C SER A 119 18.23 -2.89 -20.30
N ASN A 120 18.41 -3.42 -19.10
CA ASN A 120 19.49 -4.36 -18.80
C ASN A 120 19.35 -5.67 -19.59
N LYS A 121 18.12 -6.19 -19.77
CA LYS A 121 17.89 -7.36 -20.62
C LYS A 121 18.27 -7.09 -22.07
N THR A 122 17.91 -5.93 -22.62
CA THR A 122 18.31 -5.52 -23.96
C THR A 122 19.84 -5.40 -24.08
N GLN A 123 20.50 -4.74 -23.12
CA GLN A 123 21.96 -4.63 -23.10
C GLN A 123 22.66 -5.99 -23.03
N LEU A 124 22.15 -6.92 -22.20
CA LEU A 124 22.68 -8.28 -22.13
C LEU A 124 22.48 -9.05 -23.43
N GLN A 125 21.34 -8.89 -24.10
CA GLN A 125 21.11 -9.46 -25.42
C GLN A 125 22.11 -8.89 -26.44
N THR A 126 22.29 -7.57 -26.49
CA THR A 126 23.28 -6.92 -27.36
C THR A 126 24.71 -7.42 -27.09
N ALA A 127 25.09 -7.56 -25.82
CA ALA A 127 26.41 -8.08 -25.43
C ALA A 127 26.60 -9.54 -25.85
N LYS A 128 25.58 -10.39 -25.66
CA LYS A 128 25.60 -11.79 -26.08
C LYS A 128 25.70 -11.91 -27.59
N THR A 129 24.91 -11.14 -28.34
CA THR A 129 24.97 -11.08 -29.81
C THR A 129 26.36 -10.62 -30.27
N SER A 130 26.91 -9.58 -29.65
CA SER A 130 28.26 -9.09 -29.94
C SER A 130 29.33 -10.16 -29.71
N LEU A 131 29.23 -10.91 -28.61
CA LEU A 131 30.17 -12.00 -28.30
C LEU A 131 30.10 -13.14 -29.33
N ILE A 132 28.89 -13.56 -29.71
CA ILE A 132 28.69 -14.57 -30.76
C ILE A 132 29.26 -14.07 -32.08
N ASN A 133 28.98 -12.82 -32.45
CA ASN A 133 29.47 -12.21 -33.68
C ASN A 133 31.00 -12.09 -33.70
N SER A 134 31.63 -11.71 -32.58
CA SER A 134 33.09 -11.68 -32.46
C SER A 134 33.71 -13.07 -32.61
N ALA A 135 33.09 -14.11 -32.02
CA ALA A 135 33.55 -15.49 -32.19
C ALA A 135 33.41 -15.96 -33.65
N ALA A 136 32.27 -15.65 -34.29
CA ALA A 136 32.03 -15.94 -35.70
C ALA A 136 33.04 -15.22 -36.61
N ARG A 137 33.26 -13.92 -36.40
CA ARG A 137 34.26 -13.12 -37.14
C ARG A 137 35.67 -13.68 -36.97
N LYS A 138 36.05 -14.10 -35.77
CA LYS A 138 37.36 -14.72 -35.54
C LYS A 138 37.50 -16.02 -36.34
N LYS A 139 36.47 -16.88 -36.37
CA LYS A 139 36.49 -18.10 -37.19
C LYS A 139 36.54 -17.78 -38.69
N ASN A 140 35.74 -16.83 -39.15
CA ASN A 140 35.72 -16.42 -40.56
C ASN A 140 37.03 -15.76 -41.00
N SER A 141 37.71 -15.02 -40.12
CA SER A 141 39.02 -14.41 -40.40
C SER A 141 40.15 -15.42 -40.61
N SER A 142 40.00 -16.65 -40.07
CA SER A 142 40.96 -17.72 -40.30
C SER A 142 40.77 -18.43 -41.64
N LEU A 143 39.65 -18.20 -42.33
CA LEU A 143 39.40 -18.77 -43.65
C LEU A 143 40.34 -18.15 -44.66
N ARG A 144 41.02 -19.00 -45.42
CA ARG A 144 41.94 -18.60 -46.51
C ARG A 144 41.32 -18.93 -47.86
N ILE A 145 41.84 -18.29 -48.91
CA ILE A 145 41.47 -18.56 -50.32
C ILE A 145 41.65 -20.04 -50.71
N GLN A 146 42.49 -20.80 -49.98
CA GLN A 146 42.69 -22.23 -50.20
C GLN A 146 41.51 -23.09 -49.72
N ASN A 147 40.64 -22.56 -48.83
CA ASN A 147 39.55 -23.29 -48.18
C ASN A 147 38.18 -22.61 -48.45
N LEU A 148 37.83 -22.39 -49.73
CA LEU A 148 36.59 -21.69 -50.11
C LEU A 148 35.31 -22.48 -49.84
N ASP A 149 35.42 -23.80 -49.72
CA ASP A 149 34.31 -24.72 -49.42
C ASP A 149 34.13 -24.94 -47.90
N GLU A 150 34.92 -24.27 -47.05
CA GLU A 150 34.74 -24.34 -45.59
C GLU A 150 33.57 -23.45 -45.14
N SER A 151 32.74 -24.00 -44.23
CA SER A 151 31.50 -23.35 -43.81
C SER A 151 31.73 -22.09 -42.99
N LEU A 152 31.06 -21.01 -43.42
CA LEU A 152 31.07 -19.71 -42.77
C LEU A 152 30.32 -19.76 -41.44
N ALA A 153 30.94 -19.22 -40.40
CA ALA A 153 30.26 -18.97 -39.15
C ALA A 153 29.26 -17.82 -39.32
N PHE A 154 28.01 -18.05 -38.91
CA PHE A 154 26.95 -17.07 -39.04
C PHE A 154 27.16 -15.89 -38.11
N VAL A 155 26.95 -14.69 -38.65
CA VAL A 155 26.88 -13.44 -37.88
C VAL A 155 25.41 -13.12 -37.67
N LEU A 156 25.02 -12.84 -36.43
CA LEU A 156 23.66 -12.46 -36.06
C LEU A 156 23.44 -10.97 -36.31
N LYS A 157 22.21 -10.61 -36.67
CA LYS A 157 21.76 -9.21 -36.81
C LYS A 157 21.67 -8.50 -35.46
N ALA A 158 21.37 -7.18 -35.50
CA ALA A 158 21.04 -6.41 -34.30
C ALA A 158 19.91 -7.04 -33.48
N ASP A 159 18.93 -7.64 -34.16
CA ASP A 159 17.79 -8.34 -33.54
C ASP A 159 18.15 -9.73 -32.96
N GLY A 160 19.40 -10.17 -33.09
CA GLY A 160 19.87 -11.49 -32.63
C GLY A 160 19.40 -12.66 -33.49
N THR A 161 18.75 -12.40 -34.62
CA THR A 161 18.31 -13.42 -35.58
C THR A 161 19.36 -13.66 -36.67
N LYS A 162 19.28 -14.82 -37.33
CA LYS A 162 20.11 -15.17 -38.49
C LYS A 162 19.45 -14.61 -39.76
N GLY A 163 20.23 -13.95 -40.63
CA GLY A 163 19.76 -13.56 -41.95
C GLY A 163 19.41 -14.77 -42.81
N GLN A 164 18.27 -14.70 -43.51
CA GLN A 164 17.81 -15.80 -44.37
C GLN A 164 18.71 -16.00 -45.59
N LEU A 165 19.29 -14.89 -46.09
CA LEU A 165 20.20 -14.85 -47.23
C LEU A 165 21.67 -15.09 -46.84
N PHE A 166 21.94 -15.56 -45.63
CA PHE A 166 23.32 -15.78 -45.21
C PHE A 166 23.92 -16.99 -45.95
N PRO A 167 25.06 -16.83 -46.64
CA PRO A 167 25.68 -17.90 -47.43
C PRO A 167 26.21 -19.03 -46.53
N CYS A 168 26.20 -20.26 -47.04
CA CYS A 168 26.79 -21.40 -46.34
C CYS A 168 28.32 -21.33 -46.31
N ASP A 169 28.94 -21.00 -47.45
CA ASP A 169 30.39 -21.02 -47.67
C ASP A 169 30.84 -19.78 -48.46
N LEU A 170 32.15 -19.49 -48.46
CA LEU A 170 32.72 -18.35 -49.20
C LEU A 170 32.46 -18.46 -50.70
N ARG A 171 32.49 -19.67 -51.25
CA ARG A 171 32.18 -19.93 -52.65
C ARG A 171 30.75 -19.51 -53.02
N SER A 172 29.77 -19.81 -52.17
CA SER A 172 28.39 -19.40 -52.38
C SER A 172 28.27 -17.87 -52.34
N LEU A 173 28.95 -17.21 -51.41
CA LEU A 173 28.96 -15.75 -51.30
C LEU A 173 29.53 -15.07 -52.57
N LEU A 174 30.64 -15.57 -53.11
CA LEU A 174 31.24 -15.04 -54.33
C LEU A 174 30.38 -15.27 -55.58
N SER A 175 29.47 -16.26 -55.55
CA SER A 175 28.55 -16.57 -56.64
C SER A 175 27.26 -15.73 -56.65
N TYR A 176 26.98 -14.94 -55.61
CA TYR A 176 25.78 -14.10 -55.55
C TYR A 176 25.80 -12.99 -56.60
N ASP A 177 24.69 -12.78 -57.29
CA ASP A 177 24.55 -11.66 -58.23
C ASP A 177 24.47 -10.30 -57.51
N ALA A 178 24.43 -9.21 -58.28
CA ALA A 178 24.37 -7.87 -57.71
C ALA A 178 23.11 -7.64 -56.86
N ALA A 179 21.97 -8.23 -57.23
CA ALA A 179 20.71 -8.07 -56.51
C ALA A 179 20.75 -8.77 -55.14
N HIS A 180 21.22 -10.01 -55.09
CA HIS A 180 21.34 -10.79 -53.86
C HIS A 180 22.38 -10.20 -52.90
N VAL A 181 23.49 -9.65 -53.41
CA VAL A 181 24.47 -8.94 -52.57
C VAL A 181 23.87 -7.65 -51.99
N CYS A 182 23.11 -6.88 -52.78
CA CYS A 182 22.43 -5.68 -52.29
C CYS A 182 21.39 -6.02 -51.21
N GLU A 183 20.58 -7.07 -51.40
CA GLU A 183 19.64 -7.54 -50.39
C GLU A 183 20.36 -8.00 -49.11
N LEU A 184 21.48 -8.73 -49.25
CA LEU A 184 22.28 -9.17 -48.11
C LEU A 184 22.87 -7.99 -47.33
N VAL A 185 23.46 -6.99 -47.99
CA VAL A 185 24.00 -5.80 -47.34
C VAL A 185 22.90 -5.01 -46.63
N LYS A 186 21.72 -4.90 -47.26
CA LYS A 186 20.54 -4.25 -46.66
C LYS A 186 20.02 -5.01 -45.43
N ASP A 187 20.01 -6.34 -45.48
CA ASP A 187 19.53 -7.22 -44.40
C ASP A 187 20.38 -7.13 -43.12
N TYR A 188 21.64 -6.68 -43.26
CA TYR A 188 22.58 -6.40 -42.17
C TYR A 188 22.76 -4.91 -41.88
N GLU A 189 21.90 -4.05 -42.45
CA GLU A 189 21.89 -2.60 -42.26
C GLU A 189 23.24 -1.92 -42.59
N LEU A 190 23.98 -2.49 -43.55
CA LEU A 190 25.25 -1.96 -44.01
C LEU A 190 25.04 -0.88 -45.09
N PRO A 191 25.96 0.10 -45.24
CA PRO A 191 25.87 1.11 -46.29
C PRO A 191 25.87 0.46 -47.68
N LEU A 192 24.86 0.80 -48.50
CA LEU A 192 24.73 0.33 -49.88
C LEU A 192 25.54 1.19 -50.84
N ASP A 193 26.00 0.56 -51.91
CA ASP A 193 26.69 1.16 -53.05
C ASP A 193 26.11 0.61 -54.36
N ASP A 194 26.33 1.30 -55.48
CA ASP A 194 25.88 0.82 -56.79
C ASP A 194 26.78 -0.30 -57.32
N ASN A 195 28.03 -0.38 -56.81
CA ASN A 195 28.98 -1.41 -57.21
C ASN A 195 28.86 -2.68 -56.35
N ARG A 196 28.56 -3.82 -57.00
CA ARG A 196 28.51 -5.15 -56.38
C ARG A 196 29.77 -5.48 -55.60
N ASP A 197 30.95 -5.22 -56.15
CA ASP A 197 32.22 -5.62 -55.53
C ASP A 197 32.49 -4.80 -54.26
N VAL A 198 32.06 -3.54 -54.24
CA VAL A 198 32.14 -2.68 -53.05
C VAL A 198 31.22 -3.21 -51.95
N ASN A 199 29.98 -3.58 -52.30
CA ASN A 199 29.03 -4.18 -51.35
C ASN A 199 29.51 -5.54 -50.83
N LEU A 200 30.07 -6.37 -51.70
CA LEU A 200 30.63 -7.67 -51.36
C LEU A 200 31.84 -7.52 -50.41
N ASN A 201 32.76 -6.61 -50.71
CA ASN A 201 33.91 -6.32 -49.86
C ASN A 201 33.50 -5.73 -48.50
N ARG A 202 32.47 -4.89 -48.45
CA ARG A 202 31.89 -4.40 -47.18
C ARG A 202 31.32 -5.55 -46.36
N PHE A 203 30.56 -6.44 -46.98
CA PHE A 203 30.00 -7.60 -46.30
C PHE A 203 31.10 -8.56 -45.81
N LEU A 204 32.10 -8.85 -46.64
CA LEU A 204 33.28 -9.63 -46.26
C LEU A 204 33.99 -9.02 -45.05
N GLY A 205 34.24 -7.71 -45.06
CA GLY A 205 34.80 -6.99 -43.92
C GLY A 205 33.94 -7.09 -42.66
N HIS A 206 32.61 -7.03 -42.80
CA HIS A 206 31.68 -7.17 -41.68
C HIS A 206 31.70 -8.57 -41.05
N ILE A 207 31.81 -9.63 -41.86
CA ILE A 207 31.89 -11.02 -41.37
C ILE A 207 33.30 -11.43 -40.94
N GLY A 208 34.29 -10.54 -41.08
CA GLY A 208 35.68 -10.77 -40.68
C GLY A 208 36.57 -11.38 -41.77
N GLY A 209 36.07 -11.53 -43.00
CA GLY A 209 36.88 -11.94 -44.14
C GLY A 209 37.68 -10.76 -44.70
N SER A 210 39.01 -10.87 -44.71
CA SER A 210 39.86 -9.94 -45.44
C SER A 210 40.06 -10.45 -46.87
N CYS A 211 39.61 -9.69 -47.86
CA CYS A 211 40.07 -9.88 -49.23
C CYS A 211 41.49 -9.28 -49.31
N PRO A 212 42.55 -10.04 -49.67
CA PRO A 212 43.84 -9.42 -49.95
C PRO A 212 43.68 -8.53 -51.18
N SER A 213 43.96 -7.24 -50.99
CA SER A 213 44.15 -6.25 -52.05
C SER A 213 45.31 -6.61 -52.96
#